data_AF-A0A350MP05-F1
#
_entry.id   AF-A0A350MP05-F1
#
_cell.length_a   1.000
_cell.length_b   1.000
_cell.length_c   1.000
_cell.angle_alpha   90.00
_cell.angle_beta   90.00
_cell.angle_gamma   90.00
#
_symmetry.space_group_name_H-M   'P 1'
#
loop_
_entity.id
_entity.type
_entity.pdbx_description
1 polymer ?
#
loop_
_entity_poly.entity_id
_entity_poly.type
_entity_poly.pdbx_seq_one_letter_code
_entity_poly.pdbx_strand_id
1 'polypeptide(L)'
;MKKKITKQFLMKTHAADADVSKLMKLLEIDAYEAVLLIMIFQYTVEMNYVYDTKEIKEKFKLTNAEYFSLLDRLQHMGNRGILRVSGKGRAFMSVDLPEEITEMLVSGNSPYEKMNISNPFEWLDRFSKLLKKRKRCDLELDTFYSMVERDLRAMPDSIMAKSFLLECLPIERVLYLYVLQSYLSNNEGVELKDFIDDVLDEEQSFNTQNNLEAVFPMLFNNNLFFKDNKAGYRNRVEIIIYPSDEAVKLMCGEKFISDRYCSIDFNNVHSISGYVDNLYAQLIGNRINEGMYNAQISKIFEMMCDSLPLKKYMMQLKDYEINILILCVNAYLKEGEGMALSDMVDTIFNDRSQRHQIIMSILNGDMKIIKDGYVEVFVKKSFFAFSSELILTARGIRELLKIEPYLSTIDNTVCFIVQPEKRANNLYFSEELSREFSVLATALSAGRYGKLSSDLKKRGLGGGFVCLFYGEP
;
A
#
# COMPACT_ATOMS: atom_id res chain seq x y z
N MET A 1 28.79 -34.10 4.51
CA MET A 1 29.65 -34.89 3.60
C MET A 1 31.00 -35.16 4.27
N LYS A 2 31.45 -36.42 4.40
CA LYS A 2 32.80 -36.79 4.91
C LYS A 2 33.75 -37.19 3.77
N LYS A 3 33.85 -36.38 2.72
CA LYS A 3 34.74 -36.63 1.58
C LYS A 3 36.08 -35.95 1.84
N LYS A 4 37.20 -36.66 1.70
CA LYS A 4 38.55 -36.08 1.90
C LYS A 4 38.90 -35.20 0.70
N ILE A 5 38.93 -33.89 0.90
CA ILE A 5 39.34 -32.95 -0.15
C ILE A 5 40.86 -32.99 -0.29
N THR A 6 41.33 -33.34 -1.48
CA THR A 6 42.75 -33.35 -1.85
C THR A 6 43.04 -32.23 -2.84
N LYS A 7 44.32 -31.84 -3.04
CA LYS A 7 44.69 -30.88 -4.10
C LYS A 7 44.13 -31.29 -5.46
N GLN A 8 44.18 -32.58 -5.77
CA GLN A 8 43.68 -33.11 -7.03
C GLN A 8 42.16 -32.98 -7.15
N PHE A 9 41.42 -33.13 -6.04
CA PHE A 9 39.97 -32.94 -6.01
C PHE A 9 39.57 -31.46 -6.11
N LEU A 10 40.38 -30.57 -5.53
CA LEU A 10 40.18 -29.12 -5.62
C LEU A 10 40.41 -28.61 -7.05
N MET A 11 41.46 -29.09 -7.72
CA MET A 11 41.96 -28.47 -8.96
C MET A 11 41.44 -29.13 -10.25
N LYS A 12 40.64 -30.19 -10.19
CA LYS A 12 40.08 -30.87 -11.36
C LYS A 12 38.55 -30.79 -11.39
N THR A 13 37.98 -30.84 -12.59
CA THR A 13 36.54 -30.80 -12.81
C THR A 13 35.90 -32.13 -12.43
N HIS A 14 34.99 -32.11 -11.46
CA HIS A 14 34.29 -33.28 -10.95
C HIS A 14 32.78 -33.23 -11.22
N ALA A 15 32.38 -32.77 -12.42
CA ALA A 15 30.97 -32.62 -12.79
C ALA A 15 30.15 -33.93 -12.72
N ALA A 16 30.81 -35.09 -12.74
CA ALA A 16 30.19 -36.42 -12.60
C ALA A 16 30.04 -36.88 -11.14
N ASP A 17 30.58 -36.15 -10.16
CA ASP A 17 30.44 -36.48 -8.74
C ASP A 17 29.05 -36.07 -8.25
N ALA A 18 28.26 -37.01 -7.73
CA ALA A 18 26.85 -36.79 -7.39
C ALA A 18 26.62 -35.62 -6.41
N ASP A 19 27.53 -35.41 -5.47
CA ASP A 19 27.46 -34.32 -4.49
C ASP A 19 27.73 -32.97 -5.18
N VAL A 20 28.74 -32.94 -6.04
CA VAL A 20 29.10 -31.76 -6.85
C VAL A 20 27.98 -31.43 -7.83
N SER A 21 27.46 -32.41 -8.56
CA SER A 21 26.34 -32.21 -9.50
C SER A 21 25.08 -31.70 -8.79
N LYS A 22 24.82 -32.16 -7.56
CA LYS A 22 23.68 -31.68 -6.77
C LYS A 22 23.86 -30.20 -6.41
N LEU A 23 25.04 -29.81 -5.92
CA LEU A 23 25.34 -28.41 -5.57
C LEU A 23 25.35 -27.49 -6.78
N MET A 24 25.92 -27.95 -7.90
CA MET A 24 25.90 -27.21 -9.16
C MET A 24 24.47 -26.88 -9.60
N LYS A 25 23.56 -27.85 -9.50
CA LYS A 25 22.13 -27.63 -9.80
C LYS A 25 21.45 -26.72 -8.78
N LEU A 26 21.75 -26.91 -7.49
CA LEU A 26 21.07 -26.21 -6.40
C LEU A 26 21.44 -24.71 -6.32
N LEU A 27 22.69 -24.37 -6.65
CA LEU A 27 23.23 -23.01 -6.52
C LEU A 27 23.58 -22.35 -7.86
N GLU A 28 23.32 -23.04 -8.97
CA GLU A 28 23.71 -22.60 -10.32
C GLU A 28 25.20 -22.24 -10.39
N ILE A 29 26.04 -23.06 -9.76
CA ILE A 29 27.49 -22.89 -9.70
C ILE A 29 28.19 -23.93 -10.57
N ASP A 30 29.43 -23.65 -10.96
CA ASP A 30 30.23 -24.65 -11.67
C ASP A 30 30.82 -25.70 -10.71
N ALA A 31 31.43 -26.74 -11.30
CA ALA A 31 31.99 -27.84 -10.52
C ALA A 31 33.12 -27.40 -9.57
N TYR A 32 33.86 -26.35 -9.93
CA TYR A 32 34.98 -25.86 -9.13
C TYR A 32 34.47 -25.07 -7.93
N GLU A 33 33.50 -24.19 -8.13
CA GLU A 33 32.78 -23.46 -7.08
C GLU A 33 32.07 -24.42 -6.11
N ALA A 34 31.44 -25.48 -6.62
CA ALA A 34 30.81 -26.49 -5.79
C ALA A 34 31.83 -27.21 -4.89
N VAL A 35 33.02 -27.53 -5.39
CA VAL A 35 34.10 -28.13 -4.58
C VAL A 35 34.63 -27.15 -3.53
N LEU A 36 34.80 -25.87 -3.89
CA LEU A 36 35.17 -24.82 -2.93
C LEU A 36 34.13 -24.69 -1.82
N LEU A 37 32.85 -24.75 -2.15
CA LEU A 37 31.76 -24.67 -1.17
C LEU A 37 31.77 -25.86 -0.20
N ILE A 38 31.99 -27.09 -0.70
CA ILE A 38 32.14 -28.28 0.15
C ILE A 38 33.32 -28.11 1.10
N MET A 39 34.44 -27.56 0.61
CA MET A 39 35.63 -27.32 1.41
C MET A 39 35.39 -26.33 2.55
N ILE A 40 34.75 -25.21 2.24
CA ILE A 40 34.44 -24.18 3.24
C ILE A 40 33.47 -24.77 4.26
N PHE A 41 32.41 -25.44 3.82
CA PHE A 41 31.43 -26.06 4.70
C PHE A 41 32.06 -27.09 5.65
N GLN A 42 32.90 -27.99 5.14
CA GLN A 42 33.59 -28.95 5.98
C GLN A 42 34.46 -28.27 7.03
N TYR A 43 35.20 -27.24 6.64
CA TYR A 43 36.09 -26.54 7.55
C TYR A 43 35.30 -25.73 8.61
N THR A 44 34.23 -25.03 8.23
CA THR A 44 33.36 -24.31 9.17
C THR A 44 32.72 -25.27 10.17
N VAL A 45 32.27 -26.45 9.73
CA VAL A 45 31.68 -27.47 10.60
C VAL A 45 32.72 -28.17 11.50
N GLU A 46 33.92 -28.44 10.98
CA GLU A 46 34.97 -29.15 11.71
C GLU A 46 35.72 -28.25 12.71
N MET A 47 35.96 -26.99 12.36
CA MET A 47 36.79 -26.08 13.13
C MET A 47 35.99 -25.02 13.90
N ASN A 48 34.70 -24.81 13.60
CA ASN A 48 33.86 -23.78 14.22
C ASN A 48 34.44 -22.36 14.11
N TYR A 49 35.13 -22.08 12.99
CA TYR A 49 35.85 -20.84 12.71
C TYR A 49 35.56 -20.33 11.28
N VAL A 50 35.76 -19.01 11.10
CA VAL A 50 35.81 -18.35 9.79
C VAL A 50 37.02 -18.86 9.00
N TYR A 51 36.82 -19.15 7.72
CA TYR A 51 37.80 -19.78 6.86
C TYR A 51 38.90 -18.80 6.43
N ASP A 52 40.14 -18.94 6.92
CA ASP A 52 41.29 -18.15 6.45
C ASP A 52 41.91 -18.77 5.18
N THR A 53 41.88 -18.01 4.09
CA THR A 53 42.43 -18.44 2.79
C THR A 53 43.93 -18.70 2.82
N LYS A 54 44.69 -18.12 3.75
CA LYS A 54 46.14 -18.33 3.88
C LYS A 54 46.48 -19.81 4.15
N GLU A 55 45.66 -20.48 4.95
CA GLU A 55 45.86 -21.87 5.33
C GLU A 55 45.69 -22.83 4.15
N ILE A 56 44.87 -22.50 3.14
CA ILE A 56 44.69 -23.33 1.93
C ILE A 56 45.99 -23.44 1.17
N LYS A 57 46.66 -22.31 0.95
CA LYS A 57 47.85 -22.25 0.11
C LYS A 57 48.90 -23.22 0.64
N GLU A 58 49.07 -23.24 1.96
CA GLU A 58 50.00 -24.11 2.68
C GLU A 58 49.49 -25.55 2.72
N LYS A 59 48.23 -25.78 3.13
CA LYS A 59 47.62 -27.12 3.27
C LYS A 59 47.59 -27.90 1.96
N PHE A 60 47.29 -27.23 0.85
CA PHE A 60 47.17 -27.86 -0.47
C PHE A 60 48.40 -27.64 -1.36
N LYS A 61 49.46 -26.97 -0.85
CA LYS A 61 50.69 -26.68 -1.61
C LYS A 61 50.36 -26.07 -2.98
N LEU A 62 49.53 -25.02 -2.98
CA LEU A 62 49.13 -24.32 -4.20
C LEU A 62 50.28 -23.42 -4.70
N THR A 63 50.45 -23.36 -6.02
CA THR A 63 51.29 -22.33 -6.63
C THR A 63 50.64 -20.95 -6.48
N ASN A 64 51.40 -19.87 -6.67
CA ASN A 64 50.84 -18.51 -6.60
C ASN A 64 49.70 -18.31 -7.61
N ALA A 65 49.82 -18.82 -8.83
CA ALA A 65 48.79 -18.71 -9.85
C ALA A 65 47.51 -19.46 -9.46
N GLU A 66 47.65 -20.70 -8.97
CA GLU A 66 46.52 -21.50 -8.47
C GLU A 66 45.82 -20.81 -7.28
N TYR A 67 46.61 -20.23 -6.37
CA TYR A 67 46.09 -19.50 -5.21
C TYR A 67 45.31 -18.25 -5.63
N PHE A 68 45.86 -17.40 -6.50
CA PHE A 68 45.13 -16.19 -6.96
C PHE A 68 43.86 -16.53 -7.73
N SER A 69 43.88 -17.57 -8.57
CA SER A 69 42.67 -18.04 -9.26
C SER A 69 41.59 -18.51 -8.29
N LEU A 70 41.97 -19.17 -7.20
CA LEU A 70 41.06 -19.54 -6.12
C LEU A 70 40.47 -18.31 -5.42
N LEU A 71 41.30 -17.31 -5.12
CA LEU A 71 40.85 -16.05 -4.51
C LEU A 71 39.86 -15.31 -5.41
N ASP A 72 40.13 -15.20 -6.71
CA ASP A 72 39.21 -14.58 -7.67
C ASP A 72 37.86 -15.32 -7.70
N ARG A 73 37.87 -16.65 -7.56
CA ARG A 73 36.64 -17.44 -7.50
C ARG A 73 35.87 -17.26 -6.19
N LEU A 74 36.56 -17.20 -5.06
CA LEU A 74 35.93 -16.92 -3.77
C LEU A 74 35.30 -15.53 -3.76
N GLN A 75 35.97 -14.54 -4.33
CA GLN A 75 35.41 -13.19 -4.50
C GLN A 75 34.18 -13.23 -5.41
N HIS A 76 34.24 -13.95 -6.53
CA HIS A 76 33.10 -14.11 -7.43
C HIS A 76 31.90 -14.78 -6.74
N MET A 77 32.13 -15.84 -5.97
CA MET A 77 31.09 -16.49 -5.14
C MET A 77 30.57 -15.56 -4.03
N GLY A 78 31.42 -14.71 -3.47
CA GLY A 78 31.06 -13.66 -2.52
C GLY A 78 30.11 -12.63 -3.12
N ASN A 79 30.44 -12.11 -4.30
CA ASN A 79 29.61 -11.16 -5.05
C ASN A 79 28.25 -11.75 -5.47
N ARG A 80 28.16 -13.10 -5.56
CA ARG A 80 26.90 -13.81 -5.80
C ARG A 80 26.12 -14.12 -4.51
N GLY A 81 26.62 -13.69 -3.35
CA GLY A 81 26.00 -13.91 -2.04
C GLY A 81 26.04 -15.36 -1.57
N ILE A 82 26.88 -16.21 -2.18
CA ILE A 82 27.05 -17.62 -1.81
C ILE A 82 27.96 -17.73 -0.58
N LEU A 83 28.92 -16.81 -0.46
CA LEU A 83 29.89 -16.73 0.63
C LEU A 83 29.88 -15.30 1.20
N ARG A 84 30.24 -15.16 2.48
CA ARG A 84 30.67 -13.88 3.05
C ARG A 84 32.17 -13.80 2.94
N VAL A 85 32.67 -12.83 2.21
CA VAL A 85 34.11 -12.61 2.03
C VAL A 85 34.47 -11.31 2.75
N SER A 86 35.45 -11.36 3.64
CA SER A 86 35.93 -10.22 4.43
C SER A 86 37.45 -10.22 4.48
N GLY A 87 38.11 -9.07 4.43
CA GLY A 87 39.58 -9.03 4.49
C GLY A 87 40.21 -7.72 4.01
N LYS A 88 41.42 -7.42 4.51
CA LYS A 88 42.21 -6.26 4.09
C LYS A 88 43.11 -6.64 2.91
N GLY A 89 42.56 -6.61 1.70
CA GLY A 89 43.28 -6.74 0.43
C GLY A 89 43.26 -8.14 -0.20
N ARG A 90 43.65 -8.23 -1.48
CA ARG A 90 43.55 -9.46 -2.31
C ARG A 90 44.34 -10.66 -1.81
N ALA A 91 45.30 -10.49 -0.89
CA ALA A 91 46.20 -11.57 -0.48
C ALA A 91 45.64 -12.43 0.67
N PHE A 92 44.73 -11.86 1.48
CA PHE A 92 44.23 -12.48 2.71
C PHE A 92 42.74 -12.20 2.85
N MET A 93 41.93 -13.24 2.60
CA MET A 93 40.49 -13.21 2.76
C MET A 93 40.05 -14.22 3.80
N SER A 94 39.13 -13.77 4.64
CA SER A 94 38.36 -14.56 5.58
C SER A 94 37.00 -14.83 4.96
N VAL A 95 36.65 -16.11 4.82
CA VAL A 95 35.45 -16.56 4.14
C VAL A 95 34.54 -17.28 5.12
N ASP A 96 33.26 -16.97 5.09
CA ASP A 96 32.25 -17.62 5.92
C ASP A 96 31.04 -18.02 5.09
N LEU A 97 30.29 -19.00 5.58
CA LEU A 97 29.04 -19.42 4.97
C LEU A 97 27.88 -18.63 5.58
N PRO A 98 27.07 -17.94 4.75
CA PRO A 98 25.80 -17.43 5.20
C PRO A 98 24.97 -18.55 5.84
N GLU A 99 24.26 -18.23 6.92
CA GLU A 99 23.41 -19.17 7.67
C GLU A 99 22.42 -19.89 6.74
N GLU A 100 21.87 -19.19 5.75
CA GLU A 100 20.90 -19.75 4.80
C GLU A 100 21.53 -20.79 3.86
N ILE A 101 22.80 -20.58 3.48
CA ILE A 101 23.55 -21.55 2.68
C ILE A 101 23.92 -22.74 3.55
N THR A 102 24.27 -22.52 4.82
CA THR A 102 24.52 -23.60 5.78
C THR A 102 23.27 -24.45 6.00
N GLU A 103 22.11 -23.84 6.26
CA GLU A 103 20.82 -24.52 6.37
C GLU A 103 20.45 -25.27 5.08
N MET A 104 20.72 -24.66 3.92
CA MET A 104 20.49 -25.30 2.63
C MET A 104 21.35 -26.56 2.46
N LEU A 105 22.64 -26.46 2.76
CA LEU A 105 23.60 -27.56 2.65
C LEU A 105 23.29 -28.68 3.65
N VAL A 106 22.79 -28.34 4.84
CA VAL A 106 22.40 -29.31 5.88
C VAL A 106 21.07 -29.99 5.55
N SER A 107 20.05 -29.22 5.17
CA SER A 107 18.72 -29.75 4.87
C SER A 107 18.65 -30.46 3.51
N GLY A 108 19.64 -30.20 2.63
CA GLY A 108 19.69 -30.73 1.27
C GLY A 108 18.63 -30.15 0.34
N ASN A 109 17.90 -29.15 0.86
CA ASN A 109 16.78 -28.44 0.29
C ASN A 109 17.10 -26.95 0.37
N SER A 110 16.52 -26.15 -0.51
CA SER A 110 16.56 -24.70 -0.28
C SER A 110 15.87 -24.39 1.06
N PRO A 111 16.37 -23.49 1.93
CA PRO A 111 15.58 -22.99 3.05
C PRO A 111 14.24 -22.37 2.59
N TYR A 112 14.14 -22.10 1.28
CA TYR A 112 12.98 -21.59 0.58
C TYR A 112 12.12 -22.67 -0.12
N GLU A 113 12.49 -23.96 -0.11
CA GLU A 113 11.72 -25.05 -0.77
C GLU A 113 10.45 -25.44 0.00
N LYS A 114 10.32 -25.04 1.27
CA LYS A 114 9.11 -25.30 2.07
C LYS A 114 7.99 -24.27 1.86
N MET A 115 8.22 -23.23 1.06
CA MET A 115 7.25 -22.18 0.82
C MET A 115 6.14 -22.65 -0.11
N ASN A 116 4.94 -22.14 0.10
CA ASN A 116 3.89 -22.26 -0.88
C ASN A 116 4.25 -21.31 -2.03
N ILE A 117 4.91 -21.87 -3.04
CA ILE A 117 5.49 -21.15 -4.18
C ILE A 117 4.41 -20.29 -4.88
N SER A 118 3.13 -20.62 -4.73
CA SER A 118 1.98 -19.91 -5.29
C SER A 118 1.47 -18.72 -4.47
N ASN A 119 1.99 -18.43 -3.26
CA ASN A 119 1.52 -17.34 -2.41
C ASN A 119 2.37 -16.05 -2.57
N PRO A 120 1.85 -14.97 -3.17
CA PRO A 120 2.59 -13.73 -3.39
C PRO A 120 3.08 -13.03 -2.11
N PHE A 121 2.38 -13.21 -0.98
CA PHE A 121 2.78 -12.61 0.29
C PHE A 121 4.02 -13.26 0.89
N GLU A 122 4.23 -14.56 0.67
CA GLU A 122 5.46 -15.23 1.09
C GLU A 122 6.69 -14.69 0.33
N TRP A 123 6.50 -14.30 -0.94
CA TRP A 123 7.53 -13.65 -1.74
C TRP A 123 7.87 -12.24 -1.25
N LEU A 124 6.86 -11.45 -0.87
CA LEU A 124 7.07 -10.12 -0.29
C LEU A 124 7.72 -10.19 1.10
N ASP A 125 7.37 -11.19 1.92
CA ASP A 125 8.04 -11.44 3.20
C ASP A 125 9.52 -11.81 2.99
N ARG A 126 9.82 -12.64 1.98
CA ARG A 126 11.19 -12.98 1.61
C ARG A 126 11.99 -11.76 1.16
N PHE A 127 11.40 -10.92 0.32
CA PHE A 127 11.99 -9.64 -0.06
C PHE A 127 12.26 -8.75 1.17
N SER A 128 11.30 -8.64 2.10
CA SER A 128 11.46 -7.89 3.35
C SER A 128 12.63 -8.39 4.19
N LYS A 129 12.80 -9.71 4.30
CA LYS A 129 13.94 -10.32 5.00
C LYS A 129 15.26 -10.02 4.32
N LEU A 130 15.31 -10.08 2.98
CA LEU A 130 16.50 -9.69 2.22
C LEU A 130 16.85 -8.20 2.39
N LEU A 131 15.86 -7.32 2.36
CA LEU A 131 16.05 -5.89 2.59
C LEU A 131 16.61 -5.63 4.00
N LYS A 132 16.05 -6.28 5.04
CA LYS A 132 16.58 -6.21 6.40
C LYS A 132 18.02 -6.73 6.48
N LYS A 133 18.35 -7.76 5.72
CA LYS A 133 19.71 -8.31 5.65
C LYS A 133 20.67 -7.33 4.98
N ARG A 134 20.25 -6.67 3.90
CA ARG A 134 21.03 -5.60 3.26
C ARG A 134 21.44 -4.55 4.28
N LYS A 135 20.47 -4.03 5.05
CA LYS A 135 20.72 -3.02 6.09
C LYS A 135 21.58 -3.50 7.25
N ARG A 136 21.51 -4.78 7.61
CA ARG A 136 22.23 -5.33 8.78
C ARG A 136 23.65 -5.76 8.47
N CYS A 137 23.92 -6.18 7.23
CA CYS A 137 25.16 -6.81 6.83
C CYS A 137 25.93 -5.99 5.78
N ASP A 138 25.50 -4.77 5.49
CA ASP A 138 26.04 -3.89 4.45
C ASP A 138 26.27 -4.65 3.13
N LEU A 139 25.24 -5.35 2.67
CA LEU A 139 25.35 -6.11 1.42
C LEU A 139 25.55 -5.17 0.24
N GLU A 140 26.62 -5.37 -0.50
CA GLU A 140 26.88 -4.72 -1.79
C GLU A 140 25.65 -4.78 -2.70
N LEU A 141 25.38 -3.67 -3.41
CA LEU A 141 24.17 -3.51 -4.22
C LEU A 141 24.01 -4.59 -5.29
N ASP A 142 25.08 -4.94 -5.99
CA ASP A 142 25.08 -6.01 -7.00
C ASP A 142 24.77 -7.39 -6.38
N THR A 143 25.23 -7.62 -5.15
CA THR A 143 24.95 -8.87 -4.44
C THR A 143 23.47 -8.93 -4.06
N PHE A 144 22.93 -7.83 -3.54
CA PHE A 144 21.52 -7.73 -3.20
C PHE A 144 20.62 -7.93 -4.43
N TYR A 145 20.93 -7.27 -5.55
CA TYR A 145 20.20 -7.46 -6.81
C TYR A 145 20.25 -8.90 -7.32
N SER A 146 21.43 -9.54 -7.26
CA SER A 146 21.59 -10.94 -7.66
C SER A 146 20.75 -11.89 -6.79
N MET A 147 20.65 -11.60 -5.49
CA MET A 147 19.80 -12.38 -4.58
C MET A 147 18.32 -12.20 -4.89
N VAL A 148 17.86 -10.97 -5.14
CA VAL A 148 16.47 -10.69 -5.54
C VAL A 148 16.15 -11.37 -6.87
N GLU A 149 17.02 -11.31 -7.87
CA GLU A 149 16.80 -11.97 -9.15
C GLU A 149 16.71 -13.49 -9.02
N ARG A 150 17.58 -14.11 -8.23
CA ARG A 150 17.52 -15.55 -7.95
C ARG A 150 16.17 -15.93 -7.32
N ASP A 151 15.69 -15.12 -6.39
CA ASP A 151 14.40 -15.33 -5.73
C ASP A 151 13.25 -15.22 -6.76
N LEU A 152 13.28 -14.22 -7.64
CA LEU A 152 12.31 -14.06 -8.72
C LEU A 152 12.34 -15.22 -9.73
N ARG A 153 13.51 -15.75 -10.08
CA ARG A 153 13.62 -16.92 -10.98
C ARG A 153 12.98 -18.17 -10.38
N ALA A 154 13.01 -18.31 -9.06
CA ALA A 154 12.38 -19.41 -8.33
C ALA A 154 10.85 -19.24 -8.16
N MET A 155 10.29 -18.07 -8.49
CA MET A 155 8.85 -17.82 -8.52
C MET A 155 8.18 -18.77 -9.54
N PRO A 156 6.93 -19.26 -9.33
CA PRO A 156 6.26 -20.07 -10.33
C PRO A 156 5.84 -19.21 -11.52
N ASP A 157 5.79 -19.80 -12.70
CA ASP A 157 5.34 -19.13 -13.92
C ASP A 157 3.85 -18.74 -13.87
N SER A 158 3.09 -19.29 -12.91
CA SER A 158 1.70 -18.89 -12.66
C SER A 158 1.56 -17.50 -12.03
N ILE A 159 2.63 -16.93 -11.45
CA ILE A 159 2.62 -15.56 -10.93
C ILE A 159 2.96 -14.61 -12.08
N MET A 160 1.99 -13.80 -12.50
CA MET A 160 2.11 -12.92 -13.67
C MET A 160 3.25 -11.91 -13.55
N ALA A 161 3.56 -11.46 -12.33
CA ALA A 161 4.67 -10.55 -12.09
C ALA A 161 6.04 -11.14 -12.44
N LYS A 162 6.22 -12.48 -12.47
CA LYS A 162 7.53 -13.10 -12.67
C LYS A 162 8.20 -12.65 -13.97
N SER A 163 7.52 -12.85 -15.10
CA SER A 163 8.08 -12.52 -16.42
C SER A 163 8.33 -11.01 -16.54
N PHE A 164 7.36 -10.21 -16.10
CA PHE A 164 7.48 -8.75 -16.08
C PHE A 164 8.69 -8.28 -15.27
N LEU A 165 8.84 -8.76 -14.04
CA LEU A 165 9.96 -8.36 -13.17
C LEU A 165 11.29 -8.81 -13.75
N LEU A 166 11.38 -10.01 -14.32
CA LEU A 166 12.63 -10.46 -14.95
C LEU A 166 13.03 -9.63 -16.19
N GLU A 167 12.09 -8.90 -16.82
CA GLU A 167 12.39 -7.96 -17.91
C GLU A 167 12.82 -6.56 -17.42
N CYS A 168 12.37 -6.15 -16.23
CA CYS A 168 12.74 -4.87 -15.63
C CYS A 168 14.23 -4.74 -15.29
N LEU A 169 14.73 -3.51 -15.18
CA LEU A 169 16.06 -3.25 -14.62
C LEU A 169 16.15 -3.72 -13.16
N PRO A 170 17.33 -4.12 -12.66
CA PRO A 170 17.47 -4.58 -11.27
C PRO A 170 16.90 -3.60 -10.23
N ILE A 171 17.14 -2.30 -10.42
CA ILE A 171 16.64 -1.26 -9.53
C ILE A 171 15.11 -1.09 -9.63
N GLU A 172 14.51 -1.24 -10.81
CA GLU A 172 13.05 -1.23 -11.01
C GLU A 172 12.39 -2.42 -10.32
N ARG A 173 12.98 -3.61 -10.42
CA ARG A 173 12.47 -4.81 -9.73
C ARG A 173 12.39 -4.59 -8.23
N VAL A 174 13.45 -4.03 -7.65
CA VAL A 174 13.51 -3.77 -6.21
C VAL A 174 12.53 -2.67 -5.83
N LEU A 175 12.47 -1.56 -6.57
CA LEU A 175 11.47 -0.51 -6.33
C LEU A 175 10.05 -1.08 -6.37
N TYR A 176 9.78 -1.96 -7.35
CA TYR A 176 8.48 -2.58 -7.50
C TYR A 176 8.06 -3.37 -6.26
N LEU A 177 8.92 -4.28 -5.82
CA LEU A 177 8.70 -5.11 -4.64
C LEU A 177 8.62 -4.27 -3.37
N TYR A 178 9.44 -3.22 -3.27
CA TYR A 178 9.48 -2.32 -2.12
C TYR A 178 8.17 -1.54 -1.95
N VAL A 179 7.68 -0.93 -3.03
CA VAL A 179 6.41 -0.19 -3.05
C VAL A 179 5.24 -1.12 -2.76
N LEU A 180 5.18 -2.29 -3.39
CA LEU A 180 4.10 -3.27 -3.13
C LEU A 180 4.11 -3.79 -1.69
N GLN A 181 5.29 -4.06 -1.12
CA GLN A 181 5.39 -4.53 0.26
C GLN A 181 4.83 -3.47 1.22
N SER A 182 5.20 -2.20 1.05
CA SER A 182 4.68 -1.11 1.89
C SER A 182 3.16 -0.97 1.73
N TYR A 183 2.70 -0.94 0.47
CA TYR A 183 1.30 -0.74 0.15
C TYR A 183 0.41 -1.88 0.67
N LEU A 184 0.80 -3.14 0.48
CA LEU A 184 0.00 -4.28 0.92
C LEU A 184 0.03 -4.49 2.44
N SER A 185 1.06 -3.99 3.12
CA SER A 185 1.16 -4.09 4.58
C SER A 185 0.42 -2.96 5.29
N ASN A 186 0.53 -1.73 4.78
CA ASN A 186 0.13 -0.52 5.49
C ASN A 186 -0.90 0.33 4.74
N ASN A 187 -1.19 0.02 3.47
CA ASN A 187 -1.97 0.85 2.55
C ASN A 187 -1.40 2.28 2.43
N GLU A 188 -0.07 2.35 2.35
CA GLU A 188 0.70 3.59 2.26
C GLU A 188 1.62 3.56 1.04
N GLY A 189 1.87 4.74 0.47
CA GLY A 189 2.90 4.94 -0.52
C GLY A 189 4.28 4.89 0.11
N VAL A 190 5.31 4.97 -0.72
CA VAL A 190 6.71 4.99 -0.31
C VAL A 190 7.30 6.33 -0.64
N GLU A 191 7.88 7.01 0.35
CA GLU A 191 8.73 8.15 0.06
C GLU A 191 9.97 7.66 -0.71
N LEU A 192 10.25 8.27 -1.86
CA LEU A 192 11.42 7.92 -2.67
C LEU A 192 12.71 7.99 -1.85
N LYS A 193 12.77 8.95 -0.93
CA LYS A 193 13.91 9.08 -0.02
C LYS A 193 14.08 7.86 0.86
N ASP A 194 13.01 7.30 1.42
CA ASP A 194 13.09 6.07 2.22
C ASP A 194 13.60 4.90 1.37
N PHE A 195 13.14 4.78 0.13
CA PHE A 195 13.67 3.78 -0.80
C PHE A 195 15.17 3.99 -1.05
N ILE A 196 15.59 5.24 -1.30
CA ILE A 196 17.00 5.59 -1.51
C ILE A 196 17.82 5.24 -0.27
N ASP A 197 17.40 5.67 0.91
CA ASP A 197 18.12 5.45 2.17
C ASP A 197 18.19 3.95 2.54
N ASP A 198 17.17 3.18 2.16
CA ASP A 198 17.06 1.75 2.50
C ASP A 198 17.74 0.83 1.48
N VAL A 199 17.85 1.26 0.22
CA VAL A 199 18.26 0.42 -0.91
C VAL A 199 19.48 0.96 -1.63
N LEU A 200 19.67 2.26 -1.78
CA LEU A 200 20.74 2.84 -2.58
C LEU A 200 21.85 3.43 -1.72
N ASP A 201 23.05 3.51 -2.28
CA ASP A 201 24.18 4.20 -1.67
C ASP A 201 24.14 5.70 -2.05
N GLU A 202 24.76 6.57 -1.24
CA GLU A 202 24.62 8.05 -1.35
C GLU A 202 24.91 8.60 -2.76
N GLU A 203 25.84 8.03 -3.52
CA GLU A 203 26.15 8.49 -4.89
C GLU A 203 25.01 8.24 -5.89
N GLN A 204 24.21 7.16 -5.72
CA GLN A 204 23.08 6.86 -6.61
C GLN A 204 21.80 7.64 -6.24
N SER A 205 21.76 8.24 -5.05
CA SER A 205 20.64 9.06 -4.58
C SER A 205 20.36 10.27 -5.48
N PHE A 206 21.42 10.94 -5.94
CA PHE A 206 21.32 12.25 -6.58
C PHE A 206 20.77 12.19 -8.01
N ASN A 207 21.09 11.12 -8.75
CA ASN A 207 20.56 10.91 -10.10
C ASN A 207 19.08 10.48 -10.07
N THR A 208 18.68 9.73 -9.04
CA THR A 208 17.33 9.16 -8.92
C THR A 208 16.26 10.22 -8.60
N GLN A 209 16.58 11.20 -7.76
CA GLN A 209 15.63 12.24 -7.35
C GLN A 209 15.22 13.19 -8.49
N ASN A 210 16.09 13.41 -9.47
CA ASN A 210 15.88 14.43 -10.50
C ASN A 210 15.14 13.92 -11.74
N ASN A 211 15.08 12.59 -11.98
CA ASN A 211 14.41 12.06 -13.18
C ASN A 211 13.91 10.61 -13.00
N LEU A 212 12.91 10.42 -12.13
CA LEU A 212 12.29 9.12 -11.85
C LEU A 212 11.83 8.37 -13.11
N GLU A 213 11.23 9.05 -14.07
CA GLU A 213 10.70 8.42 -15.29
C GLU A 213 11.83 7.93 -16.23
N ALA A 214 13.00 8.58 -16.19
CA ALA A 214 14.17 8.07 -16.91
C ALA A 214 14.86 6.91 -16.19
N VAL A 215 14.79 6.87 -14.85
CA VAL A 215 15.41 5.81 -14.04
C VAL A 215 14.52 4.57 -13.95
N PHE A 216 13.20 4.75 -13.96
CA PHE A 216 12.19 3.69 -13.82
C PHE A 216 11.16 3.70 -14.96
N PRO A 217 11.59 3.68 -16.23
CA PRO A 217 10.71 3.86 -17.37
C PRO A 217 9.63 2.79 -17.47
N MET A 218 9.90 1.52 -17.14
CA MET A 218 8.90 0.46 -17.25
C MET A 218 7.78 0.62 -16.22
N LEU A 219 8.08 1.16 -15.04
CA LEU A 219 7.10 1.30 -13.97
C LEU A 219 6.16 2.48 -14.20
N PHE A 220 6.70 3.62 -14.66
CA PHE A 220 5.88 4.82 -14.89
C PHE A 220 5.22 4.83 -16.27
N ASN A 221 5.90 4.39 -17.35
CA ASN A 221 5.31 4.43 -18.69
C ASN A 221 4.17 3.42 -18.88
N ASN A 222 4.18 2.32 -18.13
CA ASN A 222 3.09 1.34 -18.13
C ASN A 222 1.97 1.71 -17.14
N ASN A 223 1.99 2.92 -16.56
CA ASN A 223 1.06 3.38 -15.53
C ASN A 223 0.99 2.44 -14.32
N LEU A 224 2.06 1.69 -14.05
CA LEU A 224 2.08 0.78 -12.92
C LEU A 224 2.19 1.57 -11.64
N PHE A 225 2.99 2.65 -11.60
CA PHE A 225 3.17 3.50 -10.43
C PHE A 225 2.71 4.95 -10.65
N PHE A 226 2.13 5.54 -9.61
CA PHE A 226 1.79 6.95 -9.53
C PHE A 226 2.79 7.67 -8.64
N LYS A 227 3.24 8.86 -9.03
CA LYS A 227 4.04 9.75 -8.19
C LYS A 227 3.22 10.92 -7.67
N ASP A 228 3.49 11.33 -6.45
CA ASP A 228 3.02 12.57 -5.87
C ASP A 228 4.19 13.45 -5.46
N ASN A 229 4.13 14.73 -5.77
CA ASN A 229 5.17 15.71 -5.46
C ASN A 229 4.65 16.62 -4.35
N LYS A 230 5.04 16.34 -3.10
CA LYS A 230 4.68 17.18 -1.96
C LYS A 230 5.70 18.29 -1.76
N ALA A 231 5.20 19.50 -1.51
CA ALA A 231 6.02 20.61 -1.08
C ALA A 231 6.46 20.38 0.38
N GLY A 232 7.68 19.88 0.57
CA GLY A 232 8.27 19.68 1.89
C GLY A 232 8.75 20.98 2.54
N TYR A 233 9.17 20.88 3.81
CA TYR A 233 9.77 22.00 4.54
C TYR A 233 11.05 22.48 3.84
N ARG A 234 11.20 23.81 3.63
CA ARG A 234 12.36 24.47 2.99
C ARG A 234 12.55 24.18 1.48
N ASN A 235 11.47 24.13 0.70
CA ASN A 235 11.52 23.96 -0.77
C ASN A 235 12.14 22.63 -1.25
N ARG A 236 12.15 21.59 -0.41
CA ARG A 236 12.46 20.23 -0.89
C ARG A 236 11.17 19.59 -1.40
N VAL A 237 11.22 19.00 -2.58
CA VAL A 237 10.09 18.21 -3.11
C VAL A 237 10.21 16.80 -2.54
N GLU A 238 9.24 16.40 -1.73
CA GLU A 238 9.09 15.02 -1.27
C GLU A 238 8.34 14.25 -2.34
N ILE A 239 8.95 13.20 -2.87
CA ILE A 239 8.31 12.38 -3.90
C ILE A 239 7.80 11.10 -3.27
N ILE A 240 6.50 10.86 -3.33
CA ILE A 240 5.87 9.64 -2.83
C ILE A 240 5.38 8.81 -4.00
N ILE A 241 5.68 7.52 -3.97
CA ILE A 241 5.36 6.55 -5.03
C ILE A 241 4.31 5.59 -4.52
N TYR A 242 3.28 5.35 -5.33
CA TYR A 242 2.18 4.45 -5.04
C TYR A 242 1.97 3.43 -6.16
N PRO A 243 1.59 2.17 -5.84
CA PRO A 243 1.25 1.21 -6.86
C PRO A 243 -0.18 1.41 -7.39
N SER A 244 -0.38 1.16 -8.68
CA SER A 244 -1.70 0.99 -9.30
C SER A 244 -2.30 -0.38 -8.95
N ASP A 245 -3.60 -0.53 -9.21
CA ASP A 245 -4.26 -1.83 -9.11
C ASP A 245 -3.68 -2.83 -10.13
N GLU A 246 -3.20 -2.38 -11.30
CA GLU A 246 -2.50 -3.22 -12.28
C GLU A 246 -1.19 -3.78 -11.72
N ALA A 247 -0.41 -2.96 -11.02
CA ALA A 247 0.80 -3.43 -10.33
C ALA A 247 0.44 -4.46 -9.24
N VAL A 248 -0.58 -4.18 -8.44
CA VAL A 248 -1.06 -5.13 -7.43
C VAL A 248 -1.56 -6.43 -8.09
N LYS A 249 -2.31 -6.33 -9.19
CA LYS A 249 -2.85 -7.47 -9.95
C LYS A 249 -1.75 -8.36 -10.52
N LEU A 250 -0.67 -7.79 -11.04
CA LEU A 250 0.46 -8.58 -11.55
C LEU A 250 1.05 -9.49 -10.46
N MET A 251 1.14 -8.99 -9.23
CA MET A 251 1.72 -9.76 -8.11
C MET A 251 0.70 -10.68 -7.44
N CYS A 252 -0.49 -10.17 -7.13
CA CYS A 252 -1.48 -10.82 -6.29
C CYS A 252 -2.62 -11.52 -7.06
N GLY A 253 -2.71 -11.30 -8.38
CA GLY A 253 -3.76 -11.84 -9.24
C GLY A 253 -5.11 -11.12 -9.11
N GLU A 254 -6.05 -11.48 -10.00
CA GLU A 254 -7.39 -10.88 -10.02
C GLU A 254 -8.19 -11.14 -8.75
N LYS A 255 -7.95 -12.29 -8.11
CA LYS A 255 -8.65 -12.66 -6.88
C LYS A 255 -8.42 -11.64 -5.77
N PHE A 256 -7.20 -11.09 -5.67
CA PHE A 256 -6.90 -10.08 -4.66
C PHE A 256 -7.71 -8.80 -4.88
N ILE A 257 -7.85 -8.37 -6.14
CA ILE A 257 -8.69 -7.23 -6.48
C ILE A 257 -10.16 -7.52 -6.17
N SER A 258 -10.66 -8.73 -6.49
CA SER A 258 -12.03 -9.09 -6.11
C SER A 258 -12.24 -9.15 -4.59
N ASP A 259 -11.23 -9.63 -3.84
CA ASP A 259 -11.28 -9.67 -2.37
C ASP A 259 -11.23 -8.25 -1.79
N ARG A 260 -10.48 -7.32 -2.39
CA ARG A 260 -10.45 -5.89 -2.00
C ARG A 260 -11.83 -5.25 -2.06
N TYR A 261 -12.60 -5.58 -3.10
CA TYR A 261 -13.93 -5.02 -3.34
C TYR A 261 -15.07 -5.92 -2.86
N CYS A 262 -14.80 -7.03 -2.18
CA CYS A 262 -15.81 -8.04 -1.85
C CYS A 262 -16.92 -7.54 -0.91
N SER A 263 -16.63 -6.49 -0.13
CA SER A 263 -17.57 -5.86 0.80
C SER A 263 -18.47 -4.80 0.15
N ILE A 264 -18.26 -4.50 -1.13
CA ILE A 264 -19.00 -3.46 -1.85
C ILE A 264 -20.13 -4.10 -2.66
N ASP A 265 -21.36 -3.73 -2.36
CA ASP A 265 -22.49 -4.01 -3.23
C ASP A 265 -22.60 -2.91 -4.30
N PHE A 266 -22.12 -3.22 -5.50
CA PHE A 266 -22.14 -2.33 -6.65
C PHE A 266 -23.54 -2.03 -7.22
N ASN A 267 -24.59 -2.65 -6.68
CA ASN A 267 -25.99 -2.28 -6.94
C ASN A 267 -26.54 -1.28 -5.93
N ASN A 268 -25.81 -0.97 -4.86
CA ASN A 268 -26.29 -0.14 -3.77
C ASN A 268 -25.43 1.11 -3.60
N VAL A 269 -26.03 2.27 -3.85
CA VAL A 269 -25.34 3.57 -3.79
C VAL A 269 -24.82 3.88 -2.38
N HIS A 270 -25.47 3.41 -1.31
CA HIS A 270 -24.95 3.58 0.05
C HIS A 270 -23.68 2.75 0.29
N SER A 271 -23.62 1.53 -0.24
CA SER A 271 -22.42 0.67 -0.12
C SER A 271 -21.24 1.28 -0.89
N ILE A 272 -21.49 1.75 -2.11
CA ILE A 272 -20.51 2.48 -2.93
C ILE A 272 -20.05 3.75 -2.19
N SER A 273 -21.00 4.52 -1.64
CA SER A 273 -20.72 5.76 -0.92
C SER A 273 -19.80 5.54 0.28
N GLY A 274 -20.03 4.48 1.07
CA GLY A 274 -19.16 4.15 2.19
C GLY A 274 -17.71 3.86 1.77
N TYR A 275 -17.50 3.23 0.62
CA TYR A 275 -16.14 3.01 0.09
C TYR A 275 -15.51 4.31 -0.43
N VAL A 276 -16.25 5.12 -1.19
CA VAL A 276 -15.76 6.41 -1.71
C VAL A 276 -15.42 7.37 -0.57
N ASP A 277 -16.20 7.37 0.51
CA ASP A 277 -15.90 8.15 1.70
C ASP A 277 -14.59 7.74 2.38
N ASN A 278 -14.33 6.43 2.46
CA ASN A 278 -13.05 5.92 2.94
C ASN A 278 -11.89 6.38 2.04
N LEU A 279 -12.06 6.34 0.71
CA LEU A 279 -11.05 6.86 -0.21
C LEU A 279 -10.80 8.35 -0.03
N TYR A 280 -11.87 9.14 0.12
CA TYR A 280 -11.75 10.58 0.34
C TYR A 280 -11.03 10.89 1.67
N ALA A 281 -11.33 10.13 2.74
CA ALA A 281 -10.62 10.24 4.01
C ALA A 281 -9.13 9.85 3.88
N GLN A 282 -8.80 8.84 3.07
CA GLN A 282 -7.41 8.47 2.76
C GLN A 282 -6.70 9.58 1.98
N LEU A 283 -7.38 10.24 1.04
CA LEU A 283 -6.83 11.36 0.28
C LEU A 283 -6.52 12.56 1.19
N ILE A 284 -7.47 12.97 2.04
CA ILE A 284 -7.27 14.01 3.07
C ILE A 284 -6.12 13.62 4.00
N GLY A 285 -6.11 12.37 4.44
CA GLY A 285 -5.08 11.79 5.29
C GLY A 285 -3.74 11.57 4.60
N ASN A 286 -3.59 12.00 3.34
CA ASN A 286 -2.35 11.88 2.56
C ASN A 286 -1.86 10.43 2.37
N ARG A 287 -2.75 9.45 2.55
CA ARG A 287 -2.48 8.01 2.39
C ARG A 287 -2.58 7.53 0.95
N ILE A 288 -3.31 8.26 0.11
CA ILE A 288 -3.34 8.10 -1.35
C ILE A 288 -3.18 9.48 -1.99
N ASN A 289 -2.79 9.53 -3.26
CA ASN A 289 -2.71 10.77 -4.03
C ASN A 289 -3.90 10.95 -4.99
N GLU A 290 -3.98 12.11 -5.65
CA GLU A 290 -5.00 12.42 -6.65
C GLU A 290 -5.09 11.36 -7.76
N GLY A 291 -3.95 10.89 -8.28
CA GLY A 291 -3.90 9.88 -9.35
C GLY A 291 -4.55 8.55 -8.93
N MET A 292 -4.19 8.04 -7.75
CA MET A 292 -4.79 6.84 -7.18
C MET A 292 -6.27 7.02 -6.86
N TYR A 293 -6.65 8.17 -6.31
CA TYR A 293 -8.04 8.48 -6.02
C TYR A 293 -8.86 8.41 -7.31
N ASN A 294 -8.43 9.12 -8.35
CA ASN A 294 -9.10 9.13 -9.66
C ASN A 294 -9.16 7.74 -10.30
N ALA A 295 -8.07 6.97 -10.24
CA ALA A 295 -8.05 5.60 -10.75
C ALA A 295 -9.05 4.70 -10.02
N GLN A 296 -9.13 4.79 -8.70
CA GLN A 296 -10.07 3.99 -7.91
C GLN A 296 -11.52 4.43 -8.10
N ILE A 297 -11.81 5.74 -8.21
CA ILE A 297 -13.16 6.22 -8.56
C ILE A 297 -13.58 5.71 -9.93
N SER A 298 -12.67 5.76 -10.92
CA SER A 298 -12.92 5.21 -12.25
C SER A 298 -13.23 3.71 -12.18
N LYS A 299 -12.49 2.97 -11.34
CA LYS A 299 -12.72 1.54 -11.16
C LYS A 299 -14.06 1.21 -10.53
N ILE A 300 -14.44 1.94 -9.49
CA ILE A 300 -15.78 1.83 -8.88
C ILE A 300 -16.83 2.09 -9.94
N PHE A 301 -16.68 3.17 -10.71
CA PHE A 301 -17.62 3.54 -11.76
C PHE A 301 -17.78 2.43 -12.81
N GLU A 302 -16.70 1.78 -13.25
CA GLU A 302 -16.77 0.61 -14.14
C GLU A 302 -17.58 -0.54 -13.52
N MET A 303 -17.34 -0.82 -12.23
CA MET A 303 -17.93 -1.94 -11.50
C MET A 303 -19.39 -1.71 -11.07
N MET A 304 -19.86 -0.45 -11.01
CA MET A 304 -21.25 -0.12 -10.70
C MET A 304 -22.23 -0.87 -11.61
N CYS A 305 -23.40 -1.21 -11.11
CA CYS A 305 -24.40 -1.88 -11.95
C CYS A 305 -25.02 -0.93 -13.00
N ASP A 306 -25.19 -1.41 -14.23
CA ASP A 306 -25.79 -0.64 -15.34
C ASP A 306 -27.26 -0.27 -15.08
N SER A 307 -27.94 -0.93 -14.16
CA SER A 307 -29.30 -0.57 -13.76
C SER A 307 -29.35 0.71 -12.92
N LEU A 308 -28.25 1.12 -12.29
CA LEU A 308 -28.20 2.31 -11.45
C LEU A 308 -28.34 3.59 -12.30
N PRO A 309 -29.33 4.46 -12.00
CA PRO A 309 -29.49 5.73 -12.69
C PRO A 309 -28.25 6.63 -12.59
N LEU A 310 -27.60 6.60 -11.42
CA LEU A 310 -26.35 7.31 -11.18
C LEU A 310 -25.26 6.92 -12.21
N LYS A 311 -25.03 5.61 -12.44
CA LYS A 311 -24.05 5.14 -13.42
C LYS A 311 -24.39 5.62 -14.84
N LYS A 312 -25.66 5.46 -15.26
CA LYS A 312 -26.11 5.90 -16.60
C LYS A 312 -25.89 7.38 -16.85
N TYR A 313 -26.03 8.20 -15.80
CA TYR A 313 -25.78 9.62 -15.90
C TYR A 313 -24.29 9.94 -15.94
N MET A 314 -23.48 9.29 -15.09
CA MET A 314 -22.02 9.44 -15.06
C MET A 314 -21.35 9.12 -16.40
N MET A 315 -21.88 8.20 -17.21
CA MET A 315 -21.38 7.90 -18.56
C MET A 315 -21.35 9.11 -19.52
N GLN A 316 -22.08 10.18 -19.20
CA GLN A 316 -22.18 11.39 -20.03
C GLN A 316 -21.34 12.55 -19.49
N LEU A 317 -20.63 12.33 -18.38
CA LEU A 317 -19.87 13.33 -17.66
C LEU A 317 -18.39 13.18 -17.95
N LYS A 318 -17.63 14.26 -17.75
CA LYS A 318 -16.17 14.19 -17.71
C LYS A 318 -15.69 13.67 -16.35
N ASP A 319 -14.48 13.12 -16.29
CA ASP A 319 -13.93 12.50 -15.08
C ASP A 319 -13.95 13.42 -13.84
N TYR A 320 -13.61 14.71 -14.02
CA TYR A 320 -13.68 15.66 -12.91
C TYR A 320 -15.12 15.95 -12.44
N GLU A 321 -16.11 15.89 -13.34
CA GLU A 321 -17.53 16.05 -12.97
C GLU A 321 -18.06 14.80 -12.27
N ILE A 322 -17.57 13.61 -12.64
CA ILE A 322 -17.82 12.35 -11.92
C ILE A 322 -17.34 12.46 -10.48
N ASN A 323 -16.10 12.93 -10.28
CA ASN A 323 -15.53 13.13 -8.94
C ASN A 323 -16.34 14.11 -8.08
N ILE A 324 -16.76 15.24 -8.64
CA ILE A 324 -17.57 16.22 -7.92
C ILE A 324 -18.95 15.64 -7.58
N LEU A 325 -19.60 14.99 -8.56
CA LEU A 325 -20.92 14.39 -8.35
C LEU A 325 -20.90 13.32 -7.26
N ILE A 326 -19.91 12.42 -7.26
CA ILE A 326 -19.87 11.32 -6.29
C ILE A 326 -19.62 11.81 -4.87
N LEU A 327 -18.87 12.91 -4.70
CA LEU A 327 -18.69 13.56 -3.41
C LEU A 327 -19.94 14.31 -2.95
N CYS A 328 -20.68 14.93 -3.85
CA CYS A 328 -22.00 15.50 -3.53
C CYS A 328 -22.99 14.40 -3.10
N VAL A 329 -22.97 13.25 -3.76
CA VAL A 329 -23.75 12.06 -3.39
C VAL A 329 -23.34 11.60 -1.99
N ASN A 330 -22.05 11.47 -1.71
CA ASN A 330 -21.58 11.06 -0.39
C ASN A 330 -21.96 12.03 0.72
N ALA A 331 -21.76 13.34 0.51
CA ALA A 331 -22.11 14.37 1.49
C ALA A 331 -23.59 14.30 1.87
N TYR A 332 -24.46 14.17 0.85
CA TYR A 332 -25.89 14.01 1.07
C TYR A 332 -26.24 12.71 1.83
N LEU A 333 -25.66 11.57 1.45
CA LEU A 333 -25.99 10.28 2.06
C LEU A 333 -25.49 10.15 3.51
N LYS A 334 -24.44 10.89 3.89
CA LYS A 334 -23.89 10.91 5.25
C LYS A 334 -24.66 11.83 6.18
N GLU A 335 -24.72 13.11 5.82
CA GLU A 335 -25.11 14.19 6.75
C GLU A 335 -26.35 14.95 6.23
N GLY A 336 -26.81 14.68 5.01
CA GLY A 336 -27.84 15.47 4.35
C GLY A 336 -27.37 16.90 4.02
N GLU A 337 -26.07 17.16 4.14
CA GLU A 337 -25.47 18.48 3.96
C GLU A 337 -24.71 18.60 2.62
N GLY A 338 -24.42 19.84 2.26
CA GLY A 338 -23.53 20.17 1.15
C GLY A 338 -22.06 20.05 1.53
N MET A 339 -21.20 19.99 0.52
CA MET A 339 -19.75 20.05 0.72
C MET A 339 -19.21 21.43 0.34
N ALA A 340 -18.33 21.99 1.17
CA ALA A 340 -17.69 23.27 0.89
C ALA A 340 -16.89 23.20 -0.43
N LEU A 341 -17.16 24.14 -1.33
CA LEU A 341 -16.58 24.16 -2.68
C LEU A 341 -15.05 24.27 -2.65
N SER A 342 -14.52 25.16 -1.81
CA SER A 342 -13.07 25.33 -1.63
C SER A 342 -12.43 24.03 -1.21
N ASP A 343 -12.97 23.41 -0.16
CA ASP A 343 -12.37 22.26 0.51
C ASP A 343 -12.39 21.04 -0.42
N MET A 344 -13.49 20.83 -1.15
CA MET A 344 -13.61 19.79 -2.16
C MET A 344 -12.56 19.94 -3.26
N VAL A 345 -12.49 21.13 -3.88
CA VAL A 345 -11.59 21.36 -5.02
C VAL A 345 -10.12 21.34 -4.60
N ASP A 346 -9.80 21.90 -3.43
CA ASP A 346 -8.45 21.88 -2.88
C ASP A 346 -7.98 20.49 -2.47
N THR A 347 -8.91 19.60 -2.10
CA THR A 347 -8.58 18.22 -1.72
C THR A 347 -8.35 17.32 -2.93
N ILE A 348 -9.19 17.43 -3.96
CA ILE A 348 -9.14 16.52 -5.11
C ILE A 348 -8.04 16.91 -6.10
N PHE A 349 -7.82 18.21 -6.32
CA PHE A 349 -7.00 18.70 -7.42
C PHE A 349 -5.75 19.41 -6.91
N ASN A 350 -4.57 18.85 -7.17
CA ASN A 350 -3.31 19.41 -6.73
C ASN A 350 -2.92 20.69 -7.52
N ASP A 351 -3.19 20.70 -8.83
CA ASP A 351 -2.80 21.81 -9.72
C ASP A 351 -3.63 23.08 -9.47
N ARG A 352 -2.95 24.20 -9.19
CA ARG A 352 -3.61 25.48 -8.88
C ARG A 352 -4.40 26.04 -10.06
N SER A 353 -3.90 25.87 -11.28
CA SER A 353 -4.57 26.40 -12.47
C SER A 353 -5.84 25.60 -12.76
N GLN A 354 -5.80 24.28 -12.66
CA GLN A 354 -6.98 23.42 -12.75
C GLN A 354 -8.00 23.75 -11.68
N ARG A 355 -7.58 23.90 -10.41
CA ARG A 355 -8.49 24.30 -9.32
C ARG A 355 -9.27 25.57 -9.64
N HIS A 356 -8.57 26.61 -10.09
CA HIS A 356 -9.21 27.87 -10.45
C HIS A 356 -10.20 27.71 -11.62
N GLN A 357 -9.84 26.96 -12.66
CA GLN A 357 -10.71 26.69 -13.80
C GLN A 357 -11.97 25.92 -13.38
N ILE A 358 -11.83 24.92 -12.51
CA ILE A 358 -12.92 24.10 -12.00
C ILE A 358 -13.86 24.94 -11.13
N ILE A 359 -13.33 25.74 -10.20
CA ILE A 359 -14.13 26.67 -9.37
C ILE A 359 -14.92 27.63 -10.25
N MET A 360 -14.28 28.26 -11.25
CA MET A 360 -14.99 29.18 -12.14
C MET A 360 -16.06 28.49 -12.97
N SER A 361 -15.79 27.26 -13.44
CA SER A 361 -16.78 26.45 -14.16
C SER A 361 -17.99 26.09 -13.29
N ILE A 362 -17.78 25.89 -11.99
CA ILE A 362 -18.85 25.64 -11.01
C ILE A 362 -19.67 26.90 -10.79
N LEU A 363 -19.01 28.03 -10.47
CA LEU A 363 -19.67 29.29 -10.14
C LEU A 363 -20.45 29.88 -11.34
N ASN A 364 -19.96 29.67 -12.56
CA ASN A 364 -20.65 30.09 -13.78
C ASN A 364 -21.77 29.13 -14.20
N GLY A 365 -21.93 27.98 -13.52
CA GLY A 365 -22.91 26.95 -13.88
C GLY A 365 -22.58 26.25 -15.21
N ASP A 366 -21.30 26.16 -15.57
CA ASP A 366 -20.86 25.58 -16.84
C ASP A 366 -20.86 24.05 -16.85
N MET A 367 -20.81 23.43 -15.68
CA MET A 367 -20.81 21.98 -15.52
C MET A 367 -22.16 21.36 -15.88
N LYS A 368 -22.12 20.20 -16.54
CA LYS A 368 -23.30 19.44 -16.95
C LYS A 368 -24.16 19.05 -15.76
N ILE A 369 -23.55 18.65 -14.64
CA ILE A 369 -24.26 18.34 -13.38
C ILE A 369 -25.09 19.51 -12.83
N ILE A 370 -24.66 20.75 -13.10
CA ILE A 370 -25.37 21.97 -12.70
C ILE A 370 -26.41 22.35 -13.77
N LYS A 371 -26.04 22.34 -15.05
CA LYS A 371 -26.94 22.63 -16.18
C LYS A 371 -28.15 21.69 -16.23
N ASP A 372 -27.93 20.41 -15.95
CA ASP A 372 -28.98 19.39 -15.92
C ASP A 372 -29.80 19.45 -14.62
N GLY A 373 -29.41 20.30 -13.65
CA GLY A 373 -30.16 20.58 -12.42
C GLY A 373 -30.05 19.51 -11.35
N TYR A 374 -28.97 18.72 -11.33
CA TYR A 374 -28.76 17.67 -10.33
C TYR A 374 -27.93 18.14 -9.12
N VAL A 375 -27.07 19.14 -9.33
CA VAL A 375 -26.26 19.78 -8.30
C VAL A 375 -26.48 21.29 -8.38
N GLU A 376 -26.51 21.97 -7.25
CA GLU A 376 -26.57 23.43 -7.18
C GLU A 376 -25.51 24.01 -6.25
N VAL A 377 -25.13 25.25 -6.51
CA VAL A 377 -24.23 26.02 -5.64
C VAL A 377 -25.07 26.79 -4.64
N PHE A 378 -25.00 26.41 -3.37
CA PHE A 378 -25.64 27.09 -2.27
C PHE A 378 -24.66 28.04 -1.58
N VAL A 379 -25.04 29.31 -1.42
CA VAL A 379 -24.21 30.29 -0.71
C VAL A 379 -24.72 30.43 0.73
N LYS A 380 -24.01 29.85 1.70
CA LYS A 380 -24.25 30.13 3.12
C LYS A 380 -23.80 31.56 3.41
N LYS A 381 -24.77 32.43 3.70
CA LYS A 381 -24.53 33.78 4.21
C LYS A 381 -24.41 33.73 5.73
N SER A 382 -23.20 33.83 6.24
CA SER A 382 -22.94 34.13 7.66
C SER A 382 -22.51 35.59 7.82
N PHE A 383 -22.81 36.19 8.98
CA PHE A 383 -22.45 37.59 9.29
C PHE A 383 -20.95 37.91 9.12
N PHE A 384 -20.08 36.90 9.14
CA PHE A 384 -18.62 37.05 9.06
C PHE A 384 -17.96 36.27 7.90
N ALA A 385 -18.71 35.51 7.10
CA ALA A 385 -18.17 34.71 5.99
C ALA A 385 -19.21 34.35 4.93
N PHE A 386 -18.78 34.32 3.67
CA PHE A 386 -19.49 33.69 2.56
C PHE A 386 -18.82 32.35 2.27
N SER A 387 -19.50 31.24 2.48
CA SER A 387 -19.07 29.93 1.98
C SER A 387 -20.02 29.48 0.88
N SER A 388 -19.45 28.97 -0.21
CA SER A 388 -20.21 28.29 -1.27
C SER A 388 -20.12 26.80 -1.02
N GLU A 389 -21.27 26.13 -1.02
CA GLU A 389 -21.41 24.70 -0.84
C GLU A 389 -22.03 24.10 -2.11
N LEU A 390 -21.61 22.90 -2.46
CA LEU A 390 -22.24 22.09 -3.50
C LEU A 390 -23.22 21.13 -2.86
N ILE A 391 -24.47 21.18 -3.31
CA ILE A 391 -25.57 20.37 -2.76
C ILE A 391 -26.26 19.61 -3.90
N LEU A 392 -26.63 18.36 -3.64
CA LEU A 392 -27.56 17.65 -4.51
C LEU A 392 -28.95 18.28 -4.46
N THR A 393 -29.54 18.53 -5.62
CA THR A 393 -30.91 19.03 -5.68
C THR A 393 -31.91 17.91 -5.35
N ALA A 394 -33.13 18.28 -4.97
CA ALA A 394 -34.24 17.33 -4.81
C ALA A 394 -34.50 16.49 -6.07
N ARG A 395 -34.12 16.99 -7.25
CA ARG A 395 -34.17 16.25 -8.51
C ARG A 395 -33.03 15.23 -8.58
N GLY A 396 -31.79 15.62 -8.28
CA GLY A 396 -30.63 14.72 -8.18
C GLY A 396 -30.89 13.54 -7.27
N ILE A 397 -31.43 13.80 -6.08
CA ILE A 397 -31.73 12.75 -5.10
C ILE A 397 -32.77 11.75 -5.65
N ARG A 398 -33.89 12.24 -6.19
CA ARG A 398 -34.96 11.36 -6.70
C ARG A 398 -34.57 10.61 -7.95
N GLU A 399 -33.92 11.28 -8.90
CA GLU A 399 -33.62 10.71 -10.21
C GLU A 399 -32.37 9.82 -10.18
N LEU A 400 -31.29 10.25 -9.51
CA LEU A 400 -30.01 9.53 -9.48
C LEU A 400 -29.96 8.46 -8.39
N LEU A 401 -30.48 8.76 -7.20
CA LEU A 401 -30.39 7.88 -6.03
C LEU A 401 -31.64 7.02 -5.83
N LYS A 402 -32.78 7.40 -6.43
CA LYS A 402 -34.10 6.76 -6.22
C LYS A 402 -34.54 6.78 -4.76
N ILE A 403 -34.19 7.84 -4.05
CA ILE A 403 -34.57 8.10 -2.66
C ILE A 403 -35.50 9.32 -2.64
N GLU A 404 -36.43 9.38 -1.69
CA GLU A 404 -37.17 10.62 -1.43
C GLU A 404 -36.25 11.63 -0.74
N PRO A 405 -36.21 12.89 -1.21
CA PRO A 405 -35.32 13.89 -0.65
C PRO A 405 -35.75 14.20 0.78
N TYR A 406 -34.77 14.37 1.67
CA TYR A 406 -35.06 15.00 2.95
C TYR A 406 -35.71 16.35 2.67
N LEU A 407 -36.88 16.61 3.25
CA LEU A 407 -37.49 17.93 3.21
C LEU A 407 -36.58 18.87 4.03
N SER A 408 -35.56 19.44 3.39
CA SER A 408 -34.86 20.58 3.96
C SER A 408 -35.86 21.73 3.99
N THR A 409 -36.38 22.04 5.18
CA THR A 409 -37.08 23.29 5.43
C THR A 409 -36.08 24.43 5.33
N ILE A 410 -35.65 24.78 4.13
CA ILE A 410 -34.88 26.01 3.87
C ILE A 410 -35.38 26.59 2.55
N ASP A 411 -36.67 26.94 2.51
CA ASP A 411 -37.10 28.05 1.70
C ASP A 411 -36.83 29.34 2.49
N ASN A 412 -36.09 30.24 1.86
CA ASN A 412 -35.73 31.59 2.31
C ASN A 412 -36.88 32.36 2.94
N THR A 413 -37.07 32.23 4.24
CA THR A 413 -37.67 33.26 5.07
C THR A 413 -37.08 33.12 6.47
N VAL A 414 -36.63 34.25 7.02
CA VAL A 414 -36.51 34.56 8.45
C VAL A 414 -36.76 33.35 9.34
N CYS A 415 -35.74 32.94 10.11
CA CYS A 415 -35.83 31.98 11.20
C CYS A 415 -37.14 32.19 12.00
N PHE A 416 -38.21 31.52 11.58
CA PHE A 416 -39.42 31.41 12.36
C PHE A 416 -39.06 30.31 13.33
N ILE A 417 -38.74 30.72 14.55
CA ILE A 417 -38.99 29.93 15.74
C ILE A 417 -40.26 29.12 15.46
N VAL A 418 -40.09 27.80 15.33
CA VAL A 418 -41.18 26.86 15.07
C VAL A 418 -42.28 27.16 16.07
N GLN A 419 -43.38 27.78 15.62
CA GLN A 419 -44.53 28.00 16.47
C GLN A 419 -45.14 26.62 16.73
N PRO A 420 -45.20 26.15 18.00
CA PRO A 420 -45.62 24.78 18.35
C PRO A 420 -47.06 24.44 17.98
N GLU A 421 -47.82 25.40 17.45
CA GLU A 421 -49.28 25.37 17.42
C GLU A 421 -49.86 24.72 16.15
N LYS A 422 -49.02 24.33 15.16
CA LYS A 422 -49.53 23.95 13.82
C LYS A 422 -49.17 22.55 13.28
N ARG A 423 -48.58 21.63 14.06
CA ARG A 423 -48.49 20.23 13.61
C ARG A 423 -48.82 19.25 14.73
N ALA A 424 -49.70 18.29 14.42
CA ALA A 424 -49.95 17.14 15.27
C ALA A 424 -48.63 16.36 15.47
N ASN A 425 -48.26 16.22 16.74
CA ASN A 425 -46.98 15.74 17.25
C ASN A 425 -46.69 14.25 16.95
N ASN A 426 -46.34 13.89 15.72
CA ASN A 426 -45.74 12.58 15.46
C ASN A 426 -44.35 12.77 14.82
N LEU A 427 -43.32 12.71 15.68
CA LEU A 427 -41.94 12.49 15.27
C LEU A 427 -41.77 11.00 14.96
N TYR A 428 -41.23 10.66 13.79
CA TYR A 428 -40.95 9.28 13.41
C TYR A 428 -39.46 8.99 13.61
N PHE A 429 -39.16 7.98 14.43
CA PHE A 429 -37.79 7.54 14.71
C PHE A 429 -37.54 6.16 14.08
N SER A 430 -36.28 5.78 13.91
CA SER A 430 -35.92 4.39 13.56
C SER A 430 -36.42 3.43 14.65
N GLU A 431 -36.64 2.16 14.30
CA GLU A 431 -37.21 1.18 15.24
C GLU A 431 -36.39 1.05 16.53
N GLU A 432 -35.07 1.15 16.40
CA GLU A 432 -34.11 1.14 17.50
C GLU A 432 -34.21 2.39 18.39
N LEU A 433 -34.21 3.60 17.79
CA LEU A 433 -34.41 4.85 18.53
C LEU A 433 -35.80 4.96 19.16
N SER A 434 -36.85 4.48 18.49
CA SER A 434 -38.21 4.43 19.05
C SER A 434 -38.26 3.56 20.30
N ARG A 435 -37.51 2.45 20.33
CA ARG A 435 -37.41 1.59 21.51
C ARG A 435 -36.70 2.32 22.66
N GLU A 436 -35.59 2.99 22.39
CA GLU A 436 -34.83 3.76 23.38
C GLU A 436 -35.63 4.94 23.93
N PHE A 437 -36.31 5.70 23.06
CA PHE A 437 -37.21 6.78 23.46
C PHE A 437 -38.38 6.28 24.30
N SER A 438 -38.97 5.13 23.95
CA SER A 438 -40.04 4.52 24.75
C SER A 438 -39.54 4.12 26.15
N VAL A 439 -38.32 3.58 26.24
CA VAL A 439 -37.69 3.23 27.54
C VAL A 439 -37.45 4.49 28.37
N LEU A 440 -36.87 5.54 27.78
CA LEU A 440 -36.62 6.83 28.42
C LEU A 440 -37.91 7.52 28.87
N ALA A 441 -38.90 7.63 27.98
CA ALA A 441 -40.20 8.24 28.27
C ALA A 441 -40.93 7.48 29.40
N THR A 442 -40.83 6.16 29.40
CA THR A 442 -41.38 5.31 30.47
C THR A 442 -40.66 5.56 31.80
N ALA A 443 -39.32 5.61 31.81
CA ALA A 443 -38.51 5.87 32.99
C ALA A 443 -38.73 7.28 33.57
N LEU A 444 -38.97 8.26 32.69
CA LEU A 444 -39.18 9.67 33.02
C LEU A 444 -40.66 10.04 33.26
N SER A 445 -41.58 9.07 33.20
CA SER A 445 -42.98 9.31 33.53
C SER A 445 -43.14 9.85 34.96
N ALA A 446 -44.10 10.76 35.18
CA ALA A 446 -44.25 11.50 36.43
C ALA A 446 -44.37 10.60 37.69
N GLY A 447 -44.95 9.41 37.55
CA GLY A 447 -45.04 8.42 38.64
C GLY A 447 -43.76 7.62 38.91
N ARG A 448 -42.83 7.55 37.95
CA ARG A 448 -41.60 6.75 38.06
C ARG A 448 -40.35 7.59 38.29
N TYR A 449 -40.34 8.84 37.82
CA TYR A 449 -39.23 9.77 37.99
C TYR A 449 -38.90 10.04 39.46
N GLY A 450 -39.92 10.23 40.30
CA GLY A 450 -39.73 10.44 41.74
C GLY A 450 -39.08 9.23 42.44
N LYS A 451 -39.48 8.02 42.06
CA LYS A 451 -38.89 6.77 42.58
C LYS A 451 -37.45 6.58 42.08
N LEU A 452 -37.22 6.80 40.78
CA LEU A 452 -35.90 6.70 40.16
C LEU A 452 -34.90 7.67 40.79
N SER A 453 -35.28 8.93 41.00
CA SER A 453 -34.44 9.94 41.65
C SER A 453 -34.15 9.61 43.12
N SER A 454 -35.10 8.97 43.82
CA SER A 454 -34.89 8.46 45.18
C SER A 454 -33.93 7.26 45.22
N ASP A 455 -34.08 6.32 44.29
CA ASP A 455 -33.24 5.12 44.20
C ASP A 455 -31.79 5.46 43.79
N LEU A 456 -31.61 6.43 42.89
CA LEU A 456 -30.29 6.95 42.51
C LEU A 456 -29.59 7.62 43.70
N LYS A 457 -30.30 8.47 44.45
CA LYS A 457 -29.75 9.09 45.67
C LYS A 457 -29.36 8.07 46.73
N LYS A 458 -30.15 7.00 46.92
CA LYS A 458 -29.82 5.91 47.85
C LYS A 458 -28.55 5.15 47.48
N ARG A 459 -28.17 5.16 46.19
CA ARG A 459 -26.95 4.52 45.67
C ARG A 459 -25.75 5.46 45.59
N GLY A 460 -25.86 6.69 46.12
CA GLY A 460 -24.77 7.68 46.09
C GLY A 460 -24.61 8.41 44.75
N LEU A 461 -25.55 8.24 43.82
CA LEU A 461 -25.53 8.85 42.49
C LEU A 461 -26.23 10.22 42.49
N GLY A 462 -25.84 11.08 41.54
CA GLY A 462 -26.49 12.36 41.29
C GLY A 462 -27.98 12.19 41.00
N GLY A 463 -28.83 12.92 41.72
CA GLY A 463 -30.28 12.85 41.52
C GLY A 463 -30.74 13.64 40.30
N GLY A 464 -31.74 13.12 39.58
CA GLY A 464 -32.45 13.82 38.52
C GLY A 464 -31.91 13.56 37.11
N PHE A 465 -32.27 14.44 36.16
CA PHE A 465 -31.97 14.32 34.73
C PHE A 465 -30.47 14.19 34.41
N VAL A 466 -29.60 14.69 35.28
CA VAL A 466 -28.16 14.81 35.01
C VAL A 466 -27.49 13.43 34.88
N CYS A 467 -27.79 12.46 35.74
CA CYS A 467 -27.18 11.11 35.63
C CYS A 467 -27.76 10.26 34.49
N LEU A 468 -28.96 10.58 33.98
CA LEU A 468 -29.58 9.82 32.89
C LEU A 468 -29.00 10.16 31.51
N PHE A 469 -28.61 11.42 31.32
CA PHE A 469 -28.14 11.90 30.02
C PHE A 469 -26.62 12.06 29.93
N TYR A 470 -25.94 12.23 31.06
CA TYR A 470 -24.50 12.51 31.09
C TYR A 470 -23.65 11.40 31.72
N GLY A 471 -24.26 10.27 32.14
CA GLY A 471 -23.56 9.16 32.79
C GLY A 471 -23.11 9.48 34.23
N GLU A 472 -22.40 8.54 34.87
CA GLU A 472 -21.65 8.85 36.10
C GLU A 472 -20.56 9.88 35.79
N PRO A 473 -20.30 10.86 36.68
CA PRO A 473 -19.14 11.73 36.54
C PRO A 473 -17.82 10.97 36.62
#